data_AF-A0A1Q8UHX6-F1
#
_entry.id   AF-A0A1Q8UHX6-F1
#
_cell.length_a   1.000
_cell.length_b   1.000
_cell.length_c   1.000
_cell.angle_alpha   90.00
_cell.angle_beta   90.00
_cell.angle_gamma   90.00
#
_symmetry.space_group_name_H-M   'P 1'
#
loop_
_entity.id
_entity.type
_entity.pdbx_description
1 polymer ?
#
loop_
_entity_poly.entity_id
_entity_poly.type
_entity_poly.pdbx_seq_one_letter_code
_entity_poly.pdbx_strand_id
1 'polypeptide(L)'
;MLVSSVSSDSHTWNLVFLQLLLEEMGHEVTNIGSCVPDELLIEECRRVRPDLVVISSVNGHGALDGSRAVRRLREQPDLRNLPVVIGGKLGVQGADAGSYGPELLAAGFDAVFEDAAGIAEFRRYVDRSARPELLTSGAR
;
A
#
# COMPACT_ATOMS: atom_id res chain seq x y z
N MET A 1 0.63 11.01 1.60
CA MET A 1 0.49 9.53 1.55
C MET A 1 -0.03 9.01 2.88
N LEU A 2 -0.71 7.87 2.88
CA LEU A 2 -1.18 7.19 4.09
C LEU A 2 -0.51 5.82 4.22
N VAL A 3 0.04 5.53 5.39
CA VAL A 3 0.68 4.25 5.74
C VAL A 3 -0.14 3.55 6.81
N SER A 4 -0.39 2.25 6.60
CA SER A 4 -1.18 1.43 7.52
C SER A 4 -0.74 -0.03 7.48
N SER A 5 -1.11 -0.82 8.48
CA SER A 5 -1.08 -2.28 8.39
C SER A 5 -2.47 -2.87 8.16
N VAL A 6 -2.52 -4.18 7.90
CA VAL A 6 -3.77 -4.93 8.00
C VAL A 6 -4.21 -5.11 9.46
N SER A 7 -5.50 -5.38 9.66
CA SER A 7 -6.16 -5.42 10.98
C SER A 7 -5.59 -6.46 11.96
N SER A 8 -5.00 -7.55 11.44
CA SER A 8 -4.45 -8.63 12.26
C SER A 8 -2.95 -8.48 12.54
N ASP A 9 -2.31 -7.45 12.00
CA ASP A 9 -0.87 -7.28 12.05
C ASP A 9 -0.46 -6.24 13.10
N SER A 10 0.19 -6.69 14.17
CA SER A 10 0.65 -5.84 15.27
C SER A 10 2.08 -5.32 15.11
N HIS A 11 2.77 -5.69 14.03
CA HIS A 11 4.13 -5.21 13.80
C HIS A 11 4.12 -3.72 13.44
N THR A 12 5.03 -2.98 14.08
CA THR A 12 5.10 -1.52 13.95
C THR A 12 6.39 -1.03 13.31
N TRP A 13 7.48 -1.80 13.40
CA TRP A 13 8.78 -1.37 12.89
C TRP A 13 8.77 -1.17 11.37
N ASN A 14 8.11 -2.06 10.63
CA ASN A 14 7.86 -1.93 9.20
C ASN A 14 7.14 -0.62 8.85
N LEU A 15 6.21 -0.17 9.68
CA LEU A 15 5.47 1.08 9.46
C LEU A 15 6.35 2.31 9.71
N VAL A 16 7.13 2.30 10.79
CA VAL A 16 8.11 3.36 11.08
C VAL A 16 9.14 3.45 9.97
N PHE A 17 9.67 2.31 9.52
CA PHE A 17 10.59 2.25 8.40
C PHE A 17 10.01 2.83 7.10
N LEU A 18 8.78 2.43 6.74
CA LEU A 18 8.12 2.95 5.54
C LEU A 18 7.85 4.45 5.63
N GLN A 19 7.46 4.94 6.81
CA GLN A 19 7.29 6.37 7.04
C GLN A 19 8.60 7.12 6.80
N LEU A 20 9.69 6.71 7.47
CA LEU A 20 11.00 7.36 7.31
C LEU A 20 11.49 7.30 5.85
N LEU A 21 11.31 6.18 5.17
CA LEU A 21 11.69 6.02 3.77
C LEU A 21 10.92 7.00 2.86
N LEU A 22 9.60 7.08 3.02
CA LEU A 22 8.76 7.95 2.19
C LEU A 22 9.01 9.43 2.48
N GLU A 23 9.25 9.78 3.75
CA GLU A 23 9.65 11.14 4.17
C GLU A 23 11.04 11.51 3.61
N GLU A 24 12.00 10.58 3.61
CA GLU A 24 13.31 10.77 2.97
C GLU A 24 13.19 10.98 1.44
N MET A 25 12.19 10.34 0.82
CA MET A 25 11.84 10.56 -0.59
C MET A 25 11.10 11.89 -0.84
N GLY A 26 10.81 12.66 0.20
CA GLY A 26 10.19 13.99 0.11
C GLY A 26 8.66 14.00 0.14
N HIS A 27 8.03 12.93 0.63
CA HIS A 27 6.57 12.84 0.74
C HIS A 27 6.07 13.17 2.15
N GLU A 28 4.91 13.81 2.24
CA GLU A 28 4.15 13.89 3.49
C GLU A 28 3.49 12.54 3.79
N VAL A 29 3.68 12.03 5.00
CA VAL A 29 3.18 10.71 5.40
C VAL A 29 2.28 10.82 6.64
N THR A 30 1.06 10.31 6.52
CA THR A 30 0.19 10.03 7.67
C THR A 30 0.24 8.53 7.97
N ASN A 31 0.94 8.16 9.03
CA ASN A 31 1.02 6.77 9.50
C ASN A 31 -0.06 6.54 10.56
N ILE A 32 -1.06 5.73 10.23
CA ILE A 32 -2.21 5.45 11.12
C ILE A 32 -2.00 4.21 12.01
N GLY A 33 -0.80 3.62 11.97
CA GLY A 33 -0.39 2.57 12.89
C GLY A 33 -0.74 1.15 12.44
N SER A 34 -0.64 0.24 13.40
CA SER A 34 -0.85 -1.20 13.22
C SER A 34 -2.23 -1.66 13.68
N CYS A 35 -2.61 -2.89 13.36
CA CYS A 35 -3.92 -3.48 13.67
C CYS A 35 -5.13 -2.61 13.24
N VAL A 36 -5.01 -1.89 12.13
CA VAL A 36 -6.02 -0.92 11.70
C VAL A 36 -7.27 -1.64 11.18
N PRO A 37 -8.46 -1.38 11.75
CA PRO A 37 -9.72 -1.90 11.22
C PRO A 37 -10.05 -1.28 9.86
N ASP A 38 -10.68 -2.04 8.98
CA ASP A 38 -11.02 -1.59 7.61
C ASP A 38 -11.84 -0.28 7.60
N GLU A 39 -12.74 -0.10 8.57
CA GLU A 39 -13.55 1.13 8.67
C GLU A 39 -12.70 2.35 9.02
N LEU A 40 -11.76 2.21 9.95
CA LEU A 40 -10.83 3.28 10.32
C LEU A 40 -9.94 3.64 9.13
N LEU A 41 -9.47 2.65 8.36
CA LEU A 41 -8.71 2.90 7.13
C LEU A 41 -9.50 3.75 6.13
N ILE A 42 -10.79 3.46 5.93
CA ILE A 42 -11.69 4.21 5.04
C ILE A 42 -11.90 5.64 5.55
N GLU A 43 -12.23 5.80 6.83
CA GLU A 43 -12.42 7.12 7.46
C GLU A 43 -11.18 8.00 7.33
N GLU A 44 -10.01 7.42 7.56
CA GLU A 44 -8.72 8.09 7.47
C GLU A 44 -8.36 8.46 6.02
N CYS A 45 -8.66 7.60 5.04
CA CYS A 45 -8.51 7.95 3.63
C CYS A 45 -9.39 9.15 3.24
N ARG A 46 -10.61 9.25 3.76
CA ARG A 46 -11.49 10.41 3.53
C ARG A 46 -10.99 11.67 4.20
N ARG A 47 -10.48 11.54 5.42
CA ARG A 47 -9.98 12.68 6.22
C ARG A 47 -8.69 13.25 5.64
N VAL A 48 -7.74 12.37 5.33
CA VAL A 48 -6.38 12.74 4.88
C VAL A 48 -6.37 13.06 3.38
N ARG A 49 -7.24 12.41 2.59
CA ARG A 49 -7.25 12.45 1.12
C ARG A 49 -5.85 12.20 0.53
N PRO A 50 -5.22 11.06 0.85
CA PRO A 50 -3.87 10.77 0.38
C PRO A 50 -3.86 10.53 -1.14
N ASP A 51 -2.74 10.79 -1.80
CA ASP A 51 -2.55 10.42 -3.21
C ASP A 51 -2.14 8.94 -3.38
N LEU A 52 -1.76 8.27 -2.28
CA LEU A 52 -1.35 6.87 -2.23
C LEU A 52 -1.58 6.30 -0.83
N VAL A 53 -2.16 5.10 -0.76
CA VAL A 53 -2.23 4.25 0.43
C VAL A 53 -1.21 3.13 0.32
N VAL A 54 -0.39 2.95 1.36
CA VAL A 54 0.62 1.91 1.46
C VAL A 54 0.26 0.98 2.61
N ILE A 55 -0.13 -0.25 2.28
CA ILE A 55 -0.45 -1.29 3.25
C ILE A 55 0.80 -2.16 3.49
N SER A 56 1.25 -2.25 4.73
CA SER A 56 2.33 -3.14 5.12
C SER A 56 1.79 -4.34 5.88
N SER A 57 2.19 -5.54 5.49
CA SER A 57 1.90 -6.74 6.26
C SER A 57 3.13 -7.65 6.33
N VAL A 58 3.48 -8.08 7.53
CA VAL A 58 4.60 -8.99 7.80
C VAL A 58 4.19 -10.18 8.67
N ASN A 59 2.94 -10.23 9.16
CA ASN A 59 2.41 -11.35 9.93
C ASN A 59 2.04 -12.59 9.10
N GLY A 60 2.11 -12.51 7.76
CA GLY A 60 1.77 -13.60 6.86
C GLY A 60 0.28 -13.71 6.48
N HIS A 61 -0.56 -12.78 6.93
CA HIS A 61 -1.99 -12.72 6.57
C HIS A 61 -2.32 -11.61 5.55
N GLY A 62 -1.30 -10.97 4.98
CA GLY A 62 -1.45 -9.86 4.04
C GLY A 62 -2.31 -10.20 2.83
N ALA A 63 -2.22 -11.41 2.28
CA ALA A 63 -3.07 -11.86 1.18
C ALA A 63 -4.56 -11.86 1.58
N LEU A 64 -4.87 -12.41 2.75
CA LEU A 64 -6.25 -12.56 3.24
C LEU A 64 -6.84 -11.22 3.68
N ASP A 65 -6.19 -10.55 4.64
CA ASP A 65 -6.72 -9.31 5.22
C ASP A 65 -6.56 -8.13 4.27
N GLY A 66 -5.46 -8.08 3.50
CA GLY A 66 -5.26 -7.05 2.48
C GLY A 66 -6.32 -7.12 1.40
N SER A 67 -6.63 -8.32 0.89
CA SER A 67 -7.71 -8.50 -0.10
C SER A 67 -9.06 -8.02 0.43
N ARG A 68 -9.36 -8.29 1.71
CA ARG A 68 -10.59 -7.80 2.35
C ARG A 68 -10.61 -6.27 2.43
N ALA A 69 -9.53 -5.67 2.92
CA ALA A 69 -9.43 -4.22 3.10
C ALA A 69 -9.52 -3.45 1.78
N VAL A 70 -8.79 -3.89 0.74
CA VAL A 70 -8.81 -3.19 -0.56
C VAL A 70 -10.16 -3.31 -1.24
N ARG A 71 -10.85 -4.45 -1.16
CA ARG A 71 -12.22 -4.60 -1.72
C ARG A 71 -13.19 -3.62 -1.06
N ARG A 72 -13.15 -3.50 0.27
CA ARG A 72 -13.99 -2.53 1.00
C ARG A 72 -13.68 -1.08 0.61
N LEU A 73 -12.42 -0.73 0.37
CA LEU A 73 -12.05 0.58 -0.17
C LEU A 73 -12.61 0.79 -1.58
N ARG A 74 -12.53 -0.21 -2.47
CA ARG A 74 -13.07 -0.14 -3.84
C ARG A 74 -14.60 -0.05 -3.88
N GLU A 75 -15.29 -0.58 -2.87
CA GLU A 75 -16.74 -0.42 -2.70
C GLU A 75 -17.15 1.03 -2.39
N GLN A 76 -16.25 1.89 -1.91
CA GLN A 76 -16.52 3.30 -1.64
C GLN A 76 -16.42 4.13 -2.93
N PRO A 77 -17.51 4.76 -3.42
CA PRO A 77 -17.48 5.49 -4.70
C PRO A 77 -16.46 6.64 -4.76
N ASP A 78 -16.20 7.27 -3.62
CA ASP A 78 -15.25 8.37 -3.45
C ASP A 78 -13.78 7.92 -3.36
N LEU A 79 -13.53 6.66 -2.98
CA LEU A 79 -12.18 6.11 -2.82
C LEU A 79 -11.81 5.05 -3.86
N ARG A 80 -12.76 4.62 -4.71
CA ARG A 80 -12.57 3.51 -5.65
C ARG A 80 -11.37 3.66 -6.60
N ASN A 81 -10.92 4.89 -6.86
CA ASN A 81 -9.78 5.18 -7.73
C ASN A 81 -8.52 5.61 -6.96
N LEU A 82 -8.57 5.64 -5.62
CA LEU A 82 -7.42 5.97 -4.78
C LEU A 82 -6.32 4.92 -5.00
N PRO A 83 -5.08 5.28 -5.36
CA PRO A 83 -4.01 4.30 -5.48
C PRO A 83 -3.75 3.58 -4.16
N VAL A 84 -3.73 2.25 -4.18
CA VAL A 84 -3.48 1.39 -3.02
C VAL A 84 -2.44 0.33 -3.39
N VAL A 85 -1.36 0.23 -2.62
CA VAL A 85 -0.34 -0.79 -2.78
C VAL A 85 -0.14 -1.59 -1.51
N ILE A 86 0.37 -2.81 -1.62
CA ILE A 86 0.67 -3.67 -0.48
C ILE A 86 2.05 -4.30 -0.59
N GLY A 87 2.71 -4.51 0.55
CA GLY A 87 3.98 -5.24 0.56
C GLY A 87 4.38 -5.82 1.91
N GLY A 88 5.46 -6.60 1.88
CA GLY A 88 6.04 -7.31 3.02
C GLY A 88 5.94 -8.83 2.89
N LYS A 89 5.63 -9.52 4.00
CA LYS A 89 5.42 -10.97 4.06
C LYS A 89 3.92 -11.27 4.04
N LEU A 90 3.40 -11.56 2.85
CA LEU A 90 1.96 -11.63 2.58
C LEU A 90 1.33 -13.01 2.82
N GLY A 91 2.15 -14.03 3.08
CA GLY A 91 1.73 -15.40 3.36
C GLY A 91 2.50 -16.07 4.48
N VAL A 92 1.95 -17.19 4.99
CA VAL A 92 2.57 -18.01 6.05
C VAL A 92 3.48 -19.13 5.51
N GLN A 93 3.35 -19.49 4.23
CA GLN A 93 4.04 -20.63 3.61
C GLN A 93 5.53 -20.38 3.29
N GLY A 94 6.06 -19.18 3.59
CA GLY A 94 7.47 -18.87 3.37
C GLY A 94 7.82 -18.75 1.88
N ALA A 95 9.09 -19.00 1.52
CA ALA A 95 9.61 -18.81 0.17
C ALA A 95 8.99 -19.78 -0.88
N ASP A 96 8.35 -20.87 -0.44
CA ASP A 96 7.78 -21.90 -1.31
C ASP A 96 6.34 -21.58 -1.76
N ALA A 97 5.74 -20.50 -1.25
CA ALA A 97 4.32 -20.17 -1.43
C ALA A 97 3.92 -19.74 -2.86
N GLY A 98 4.89 -19.48 -3.75
CA GLY A 98 4.63 -18.69 -4.94
C GLY A 98 4.28 -17.23 -4.60
N SER A 99 3.89 -16.44 -5.60
CA SER A 99 3.52 -15.03 -5.41
C SER A 99 2.02 -14.86 -5.18
N TYR A 100 1.67 -14.02 -4.21
CA TYR A 100 0.29 -13.57 -3.96
C TYR A 100 -0.13 -12.39 -4.87
N GLY A 101 0.82 -11.84 -5.63
CA GLY A 101 0.64 -10.72 -6.55
C GLY A 101 -0.60 -10.81 -7.44
N PRO A 102 -0.80 -11.87 -8.24
CA PRO A 102 -1.96 -11.95 -9.14
C PRO A 102 -3.31 -11.88 -8.41
N GLU A 103 -3.44 -12.54 -7.27
CA GLU A 103 -4.68 -12.51 -6.47
C GLU A 103 -4.93 -11.12 -5.87
N LEU A 104 -3.89 -10.49 -5.33
CA LEU A 104 -3.99 -9.18 -4.70
C LEU A 104 -4.26 -8.06 -5.72
N LEU A 105 -3.65 -8.14 -6.90
CA LEU A 105 -3.97 -7.24 -8.01
C LEU A 105 -5.44 -7.41 -8.45
N ALA A 106 -5.91 -8.66 -8.58
CA ALA A 106 -7.32 -8.93 -8.90
C ALA A 106 -8.29 -8.49 -7.79
N ALA A 107 -7.85 -8.46 -6.52
CA ALA A 107 -8.63 -7.94 -5.42
C ALA A 107 -8.78 -6.41 -5.47
N GLY A 108 -7.88 -5.71 -6.15
CA GLY A 108 -7.95 -4.28 -6.40
C GLY A 108 -6.76 -3.47 -5.93
N PHE A 109 -5.64 -4.09 -5.56
CA PHE A 109 -4.37 -3.37 -5.38
C PHE A 109 -3.79 -2.94 -6.73
N ASP A 110 -3.15 -1.77 -6.76
CA ASP A 110 -2.50 -1.23 -7.95
C ASP A 110 -1.07 -1.79 -8.14
N ALA A 111 -0.42 -2.17 -7.03
CA ALA A 111 0.87 -2.86 -7.04
C ALA A 111 1.09 -3.68 -5.77
N VAL A 112 1.91 -4.72 -5.90
CA VAL A 112 2.26 -5.66 -4.83
C VAL A 112 3.78 -5.80 -4.76
N PHE A 113 4.36 -5.66 -3.57
CA PHE A 113 5.80 -5.68 -3.33
C PHE A 113 6.14 -6.74 -2.28
N GLU A 114 6.44 -7.95 -2.75
CA GLU A 114 6.83 -9.07 -1.89
C GLU A 114 8.33 -9.05 -1.61
N ASP A 115 8.74 -9.67 -0.51
CA ASP A 115 10.15 -9.96 -0.17
C ASP A 115 11.12 -8.76 -0.07
N ALA A 116 12.42 -9.06 0.03
CA ALA A 116 13.48 -8.06 0.20
C ALA A 116 13.75 -7.22 -1.07
N ALA A 117 13.48 -7.76 -2.26
CA ALA A 117 13.56 -7.02 -3.53
C ALA A 117 12.42 -6.01 -3.67
N GLY A 118 11.29 -6.27 -3.00
CA GLY A 118 10.10 -5.42 -3.01
C GLY A 118 10.38 -3.96 -2.65
N ILE A 119 11.36 -3.67 -1.78
CA ILE A 119 11.63 -2.28 -1.38
C ILE A 119 12.24 -1.43 -2.51
N ALA A 120 13.12 -2.02 -3.34
CA ALA A 120 13.73 -1.31 -4.44
C ALA A 120 12.71 -1.04 -5.56
N GLU A 121 11.79 -1.98 -5.78
CA GLU A 121 10.66 -1.83 -6.70
C GLU A 121 9.64 -0.80 -6.21
N PHE A 122 9.34 -0.82 -4.92
CA PHE A 122 8.46 0.17 -4.28
C PHE A 122 9.00 1.59 -4.46
N ARG A 123 10.29 1.82 -4.21
CA ARG A 123 10.91 3.15 -4.44
C ARG A 123 10.73 3.61 -5.89
N ARG A 124 11.00 2.73 -6.86
CA ARG A 124 10.81 3.04 -8.29
C ARG A 124 9.34 3.28 -8.66
N TYR A 125 8.40 2.63 -7.97
CA TYR A 125 6.97 2.87 -8.16
C TYR A 125 6.58 4.26 -7.66
N VAL A 126 7.00 4.60 -6.44
CA VAL A 126 6.74 5.90 -5.81
C VAL A 126 7.33 7.05 -6.62
N ASP A 127 8.60 6.94 -7.05
CA ASP A 127 9.27 7.97 -7.86
C ASP A 127 8.54 8.25 -9.19
N ARG A 128 7.96 7.21 -9.81
CA ARG A 128 7.17 7.35 -11.04
C ARG A 128 5.81 7.97 -10.79
N SER A 129 5.17 7.61 -9.67
CA SER A 129 3.84 8.11 -9.30
C SER A 129 3.88 9.58 -8.87
N ALA A 130 5.01 10.02 -8.32
CA ALA A 130 5.27 11.39 -7.90
C ALA A 130 5.61 12.34 -9.07
N ARG A 131 5.92 11.81 -10.25
CA ARG A 131 6.09 12.60 -11.48
C ARG A 131 4.74 12.62 -12.20
N PRO A 132 3.97 13.71 -12.15
CA PRO A 132 2.92 13.89 -13.16
C PRO A 132 3.64 13.82 -14.51
N GLU A 133 3.06 13.12 -15.48
CA GLU A 133 3.51 13.19 -16.86
C GLU A 133 3.80 14.67 -17.18
N LEU A 134 5.08 15.00 -17.33
CA LEU A 134 5.50 16.27 -17.91
C LEU A 134 4.79 16.28 -19.25
N LEU A 135 3.74 17.11 -19.35
CA LEU A 135 2.99 17.38 -20.55
C LEU A 135 3.98 17.38 -21.71
N THR A 136 3.89 16.35 -22.55
CA THR A 136 4.41 16.42 -23.91
C THR A 136 3.50 17.39 -24.65
N SER A 137 3.57 18.67 -24.28
CA SER A 137 3.27 19.80 -25.15
C SER A 137 4.39 19.84 -26.19
N GLY A 138 4.39 18.82 -27.03
CA GLY A 138 5.12 18.78 -28.28
C GLY A 138 4.25 19.49 -29.30
N ALA A 139 4.50 20.79 -29.45
CA ALA A 139 4.02 21.58 -30.57
C ALA A 139 4.18 20.81 -31.89
N ARG A 140 3.10 20.73 -32.66
CA ARG A 140 3.04 20.91 -34.12
C ARG A 140 1.59 20.95 -34.59
#